data_AF-A0A2V6LBQ5-F1
#
_entry.id   AF-A0A2V6LBQ5-F1
#
_cell.length_a   1.000
_cell.length_b   1.000
_cell.length_c   1.000
_cell.angle_alpha   90.00
_cell.angle_beta   90.00
_cell.angle_gamma   90.00
#
_symmetry.space_group_name_H-M   'P 1'
#
loop_
_entity.id
_entity.type
_entity.pdbx_description
1 polymer ?
#
loop_
_entity_poly.entity_id
_entity_poly.type
_entity_poly.pdbx_seq_one_letter_code
_entity_poly.pdbx_strand_id
1 'polypeptide(L)' 'MKIVVIGGTGLIGTKLVNNLRQRGHEVVAASPSSGVNTLTGEGLAEVLKGAQVVVDVANAPSWED' A
#
# COMPACT_ATOMS: atom_id res chain seq x y z
N MET A 1 2.88 1.74 -15.21
CA MET A 1 1.92 2.54 -14.42
C MET A 1 2.41 2.62 -12.99
N LYS A 2 2.21 3.74 -12.31
CA LYS A 2 2.49 3.90 -10.88
C LYS A 2 1.31 3.40 -10.05
N ILE A 3 1.53 2.37 -9.25
CA ILE A 3 0.54 1.72 -8.40
C ILE A 3 0.99 1.81 -6.94
N VAL A 4 0.13 2.34 -6.07
CA VAL A 4 0.34 2.31 -4.62
C VAL A 4 -0.47 1.17 -4.02
N VAL A 5 0.18 0.33 -3.21
CA VAL A 5 -0.48 -0.77 -2.51
C VAL A 5 -0.49 -0.47 -1.01
N ILE A 6 -1.66 -0.09 -0.48
CA ILE A 6 -1.87 0.08 0.96
C ILE A 6 -1.95 -1.30 1.62
N GLY A 7 -1.30 -1.47 2.77
CA GLY A 7 -1.07 -2.80 3.34
C GLY A 7 -0.03 -3.60 2.55
N GLY A 8 0.82 -2.93 1.76
CA GLY A 8 1.75 -3.55 0.81
C GLY A 8 2.80 -4.46 1.44
N THR A 9 3.04 -4.35 2.75
CA THR A 9 3.94 -5.22 3.52
C THR A 9 3.23 -6.40 4.19
N GLY A 10 1.89 -6.47 4.11
CA GLY A 10 1.10 -7.59 4.64
C GLY A 10 1.17 -8.84 3.75
N LEU A 11 0.48 -9.90 4.17
CA LEU A 11 0.47 -11.19 3.45
C LEU A 11 0.00 -11.05 1.99
N ILE A 12 -1.16 -10.41 1.79
CA ILE A 12 -1.71 -10.19 0.44
C ILE A 12 -0.91 -9.12 -0.29
N GLY A 13 -0.58 -8.02 0.40
CA GLY A 13 0.19 -6.90 -0.16
C GLY A 13 1.53 -7.34 -0.75
N THR A 14 2.30 -8.15 -0.02
CA THR A 14 3.63 -8.60 -0.49
C THR A 14 3.52 -9.41 -1.79
N LYS A 15 2.54 -10.33 -1.86
CA LYS A 15 2.31 -11.13 -3.07
C LYS A 15 1.88 -10.25 -4.24
N LEU A 16 0.97 -9.30 -4.00
CA LEU A 16 0.49 -8.37 -5.01
C LEU A 16 1.61 -7.47 -5.54
N VAL A 17 2.41 -6.88 -4.64
CA VAL A 17 3.54 -6.02 -5.00
C VAL A 17 4.53 -6.77 -5.89
N ASN A 18 4.89 -8.00 -5.53
CA ASN A 18 5.80 -8.83 -6.32
C ASN A 18 5.24 -9.12 -7.72
N ASN A 19 3.97 -9.53 -7.81
CA ASN A 19 3.31 -9.82 -9.08
C ASN A 19 3.20 -8.60 -9.98
N LEU A 20 2.88 -7.42 -9.44
CA LEU A 20 2.76 -6.18 -10.20
C LEU A 20 4.12 -5.69 -10.70
N ARG A 21 5.18 -5.81 -9.89
CA ARG A 21 6.55 -5.49 -10.29
C ARG A 21 7.04 -6.41 -11.41
N GLN A 22 6.77 -7.71 -11.30
CA GLN A 22 7.10 -8.69 -12.36
C GLN A 22 6.42 -8.37 -13.70
N ARG A 23 5.27 -7.69 -13.67
CA ARG A 23 4.54 -7.22 -14.86
C ARG A 23 5.03 -5.85 -15.37
N GLY A 24 6.10 -5.30 -14.83
CA GLY A 24 6.71 -4.04 -15.29
C GLY A 24 6.00 -2.78 -14.80
N HIS A 25 5.21 -2.86 -13.73
CA HIS A 25 4.63 -1.68 -13.10
C HIS A 25 5.59 -1.05 -12.09
N GLU A 26 5.51 0.28 -11.93
CA GLU A 26 6.14 0.98 -10.81
C GLU A 26 5.24 0.79 -9.60
N VAL A 27 5.72 0.08 -8.57
CA VAL A 27 4.89 -0.30 -7.42
C VAL A 27 5.51 0.19 -6.14
N VAL A 28 4.73 1.00 -5.42
CA VAL A 28 5.07 1.51 -4.09
C VAL A 28 4.24 0.76 -3.06
N ALA A 29 4.90 0.03 -2.16
CA ALA A 29 4.25 -0.59 -1.02
C ALA A 29 4.13 0.45 0.10
N ALA A 30 2.92 0.64 0.60
CA ALA A 30 2.62 1.59 1.66
C ALA A 30 2.04 0.83 2.88
N SER A 31 2.63 1.07 4.04
CA SER A 31 2.19 0.53 5.32
C SER A 31 2.77 1.36 6.48
N PRO A 32 2.29 1.17 7.72
CA PRO A 32 2.86 1.87 8.86
C PRO A 32 4.37 1.63 9.02
N SER A 33 4.84 0.41 8.74
CA SER A 33 6.28 0.09 8.77
C SER A 33 7.09 0.76 7.66
N SER A 34 6.44 1.27 6.62
CA SER A 34 7.06 2.10 5.58
C SER A 34 6.83 3.61 5.79
N GLY A 35 6.35 4.03 6.97
CA GLY A 35 6.06 5.43 7.28
C GLY A 35 4.79 5.98 6.62
N VAL A 36 3.86 5.12 6.22
CA VAL A 36 2.55 5.53 5.66
C VAL A 36 1.41 4.98 6.50
N ASN A 37 0.58 5.87 7.02
CA ASN A 37 -0.55 5.51 7.86
C ASN A 37 -1.85 6.08 7.29
N THR A 38 -2.79 5.21 6.91
CA THR A 38 -4.08 5.61 6.32
C THR A 38 -5.09 6.11 7.35
N LEU A 39 -4.90 5.81 8.63
CA LEU A 39 -5.78 6.29 9.71
C LEU A 39 -5.38 7.70 10.16
N THR A 40 -4.08 7.96 10.34
CA THR A 40 -3.59 9.28 10.76
C THR A 40 -3.32 10.22 9.57
N GLY A 41 -3.19 9.69 8.35
CA GLY A 41 -2.81 10.42 7.16
C GLY A 41 -1.30 10.65 7.00
N GLU A 42 -0.48 10.19 7.95
CA GLU A 42 0.98 10.30 7.88
C GLU A 42 1.52 9.67 6.58
N GLY A 43 2.35 10.41 5.84
CA GLY A 43 2.97 9.96 4.59
C GLY A 43 2.00 9.72 3.42
N LEU A 44 0.69 9.84 3.62
CA LEU A 44 -0.31 9.43 2.62
C LEU A 44 -0.34 10.35 1.39
N ALA A 45 -0.32 11.68 1.61
CA ALA A 45 -0.34 12.63 0.50
C ALA A 45 0.88 12.45 -0.44
N GLU A 46 2.06 12.28 0.14
CA GLU A 46 3.30 12.11 -0.62
C GLU A 46 3.33 10.77 -1.37
N VAL A 47 2.93 9.67 -0.72
CA VAL A 47 2.98 8.35 -1.38
C VAL A 47 2.00 8.26 -2.56
N LEU A 48 0.85 8.94 -2.46
CA LEU A 48 -0.19 8.97 -3.48
C LEU A 48 0.13 9.88 -4.67
N LYS A 49 1.15 10.74 -4.57
CA LYS A 49 1.51 11.69 -5.63
C LYS A 49 1.83 10.97 -6.93
N GLY A 50 1.07 11.25 -7.98
CA GLY A 50 1.23 10.62 -9.29
C GLY A 50 0.83 9.14 -9.35
N ALA A 51 0.23 8.58 -8.29
CA ALA A 51 -0.35 7.25 -8.33
C ALA A 51 -1.51 7.24 -9.34
N GLN A 52 -1.48 6.29 -10.27
CA GLN A 52 -2.55 6.09 -11.25
C GLN A 52 -3.60 5.13 -10.71
N VAL A 53 -3.19 4.20 -9.84
CA VAL A 53 -4.06 3.22 -9.19
C VAL A 53 -3.62 3.10 -7.73
N VAL A 54 -4.61 2.97 -6.85
CA VAL A 54 -4.43 2.58 -5.45
C VAL A 54 -5.12 1.24 -5.25
N VAL A 55 -4.41 0.26 -4.67
CA VAL A 55 -5.01 -1.01 -4.25
C VAL A 55 -4.90 -1.09 -2.74
N ASP A 56 -6.04 -1.10 -2.06
CA ASP A 56 -6.09 -1.24 -0.61
C ASP A 56 -6.33 -2.69 -0.22
N VAL A 57 -5.34 -3.26 0.47
CA VAL A 57 -5.40 -4.60 1.07
C VAL A 57 -5.03 -4.56 2.55
N ALA A 58 -5.20 -3.41 3.20
CA ALA A 58 -5.08 -3.32 4.64
C ALA A 58 -6.18 -4.16 5.31
N ASN A 59 -5.80 -4.87 6.37
CA ASN A 59 -6.80 -5.44 7.26
C ASN A 59 -7.44 -4.30 8.07
N ALA A 60 -8.77 -4.33 8.18
CA ALA A 60 -9.45 -3.50 9.15
C ALA A 60 -8.93 -3.87 10.56
N PRO A 61 -8.73 -2.89 11.45
CA PRO A 61 -8.48 -3.19 12.85
C PRO A 61 -9.60 -4.10 13.39
N SER A 62 -9.24 -5.18 14.08
CA SER A 62 -10.19 -5.94 14.88
C SER A 62 -10.43 -5.18 16.17
N TRP A 63 -11.64 -4.65 16.34
CA TRP A 63 -12.10 -4.07 17.60
C TRP A 63 -12.69 -5.19 18.45
N GLU A 64 -11.85 -6.11 18.93
CA GLU A 64 -12.23 -7.02 20.00
C GLU A 64 -11.61 -6.50 21.31
N ASP A 65 -12.43 -6.48 22.37
CA ASP A 65 -12.07 -6.00 23.72
C ASP A 65 -11.00 -6.88 24.40
#